data_AF-A0A316P6E2-F1
#
_entry.id   AF-A0A316P6E2-F1
#
_cell.length_a   1.000
_cell.length_b   1.000
_cell.length_c   1.000
_cell.angle_alpha   90.00
_cell.angle_beta   90.00
_cell.angle_gamma   90.00
#
_symmetry.space_group_name_H-M   'P 1'
#
loop_
_entity.id
_entity.type
_entity.pdbx_description
1 polymer ?
#
loop_
_entity_poly.entity_id
_entity_poly.type
_entity_poly.pdbx_seq_one_letter_code
_entity_poly.pdbx_strand_id
1 'polypeptide(L)'
;MFIPDEADGRREADKKFGWIHPCCTYPLSDIELDHSIFSDMMDFRRLVEMECARLACDNIYDNTYAEMEGCIDALEQGGDPEEQVYQFHYRLTQASGNGIYSMFFRAFEPVIRALIKQHYSVKAGDVQESARLHRRLLAAIKAKDEQQAVSLTREILSQGVAVLEERYGSNDGICKR
;
A
#
# COMPACT_ATOMS: atom_id res chain seq x y z
N MET A 1 15.85 -18.69 -7.61
CA MET A 1 16.66 -18.50 -8.84
C MET A 1 18.03 -18.00 -8.43
N PHE A 2 19.11 -18.73 -8.69
CA PHE A 2 20.49 -18.29 -8.37
C PHE A 2 21.00 -17.41 -9.52
N ILE A 3 21.33 -16.15 -9.23
CA ILE A 3 21.94 -15.22 -10.20
C ILE A 3 23.38 -14.98 -9.75
N PRO A 4 24.40 -15.37 -10.53
CA PRO A 4 25.79 -15.12 -10.21
C PRO A 4 26.09 -13.62 -10.09
N ASP A 5 26.97 -13.22 -9.16
CA ASP A 5 27.35 -11.81 -8.91
C ASP A 5 27.85 -11.09 -10.19
N GLU A 6 28.50 -11.83 -11.08
CA GLU A 6 29.01 -11.34 -12.37
C GLU A 6 27.90 -11.01 -13.38
N ALA A 7 26.70 -11.58 -13.19
CA ALA A 7 25.53 -11.41 -14.03
C ALA A 7 24.48 -10.48 -13.41
N ASP A 8 24.72 -9.96 -12.20
CA ASP A 8 23.79 -9.03 -11.54
C ASP A 8 23.95 -7.59 -12.06
N GLY A 9 23.38 -7.35 -13.25
CA GLY A 9 23.40 -6.07 -13.95
C GLY A 9 22.62 -4.93 -13.26
N ARG A 10 22.00 -5.17 -12.09
CA ARG A 10 21.15 -4.20 -11.39
C ARG A 10 21.90 -2.96 -10.89
N ARG A 11 23.23 -2.95 -10.88
CA ARG A 11 24.08 -1.81 -10.44
C ARG A 11 24.95 -1.18 -11.53
N GLU A 12 24.98 -1.76 -12.73
CA GLU A 12 25.82 -1.25 -13.83
C GLU A 12 25.22 0.01 -14.47
N ALA A 13 23.89 0.14 -14.44
CA ALA A 13 23.21 1.36 -14.85
C ALA A 13 23.51 2.53 -13.88
N ASP A 14 23.56 2.28 -12.58
CA ASP A 14 23.81 3.31 -11.57
C ASP A 14 25.21 3.92 -11.72
N LYS A 15 26.23 3.06 -11.92
CA LYS A 15 27.61 3.48 -12.18
C LYS A 15 27.77 4.26 -13.49
N LYS A 16 27.06 3.85 -14.54
CA LYS A 16 27.19 4.42 -15.89
C LYS A 16 26.46 5.75 -16.03
N PHE A 17 25.32 5.91 -15.38
CA PHE A 17 24.43 7.04 -15.61
C PHE A 17 24.30 7.98 -14.40
N GLY A 18 24.69 7.58 -13.19
CA GLY A 18 24.54 8.39 -11.96
C GLY A 18 23.09 8.41 -11.43
N TRP A 19 22.31 7.38 -11.75
CA TRP A 19 20.90 7.28 -11.38
C TRP A 19 20.82 6.48 -10.07
N ILE A 20 19.89 6.84 -9.20
CA ILE A 20 19.50 5.97 -8.09
C ILE A 20 18.48 5.00 -8.68
N HIS A 21 18.89 3.78 -9.03
CA HIS A 21 17.90 2.73 -9.25
C HIS A 21 17.18 2.48 -7.92
N PRO A 22 15.87 2.80 -7.81
CA PRO A 22 15.16 2.72 -6.52
C PRO A 22 15.08 1.30 -5.95
N CYS A 23 15.47 0.30 -6.74
CA CYS A 23 15.30 -1.12 -6.43
C CYS A 23 16.62 -1.87 -6.14
N CYS A 24 17.72 -1.17 -5.78
CA CYS A 24 18.98 -1.84 -5.42
C CYS A 24 18.93 -2.70 -4.14
N THR A 25 17.79 -2.76 -3.45
CA THR A 25 17.56 -3.68 -2.31
C THR A 25 16.65 -4.83 -2.66
N TYR A 26 16.54 -5.23 -3.94
CA TYR A 26 15.87 -6.50 -4.24
C TYR A 26 16.57 -7.63 -3.49
N PRO A 27 15.85 -8.39 -2.65
CA PRO A 27 16.43 -9.53 -1.97
C PRO A 27 16.89 -10.55 -3.02
N LEU A 28 17.99 -11.24 -2.71
CA LEU A 28 18.55 -12.31 -3.55
C LEU A 28 17.62 -13.55 -3.59
N SER A 29 16.53 -13.52 -2.83
CA SER A 29 15.52 -14.57 -2.68
C SER A 29 14.13 -13.96 -2.56
N ASP A 30 13.11 -14.81 -2.56
CA ASP A 30 11.74 -14.41 -2.23
C ASP A 30 11.70 -13.82 -0.81
N ILE A 31 10.86 -12.78 -0.62
CA ILE A 31 10.55 -12.25 0.72
C ILE A 31 9.51 -13.18 1.32
N GLU A 32 9.89 -13.90 2.37
CA GLU A 32 8.92 -14.54 3.24
C GLU A 32 8.34 -13.48 4.18
N LEU A 33 7.02 -13.32 4.13
CA LEU A 33 6.29 -12.46 5.06
C LEU A 33 6.30 -13.12 6.44
N ASP A 34 7.23 -12.70 7.30
CA ASP A 34 7.20 -13.00 8.74
C ASP A 34 6.57 -11.86 9.54
N HIS A 35 6.45 -12.03 10.86
CA HIS A 35 5.87 -11.02 11.75
C HIS A 35 6.60 -9.66 11.66
N SER A 36 7.93 -9.68 11.60
CA SER A 36 8.74 -8.46 11.63
C SER A 36 8.57 -7.65 10.35
N ILE A 37 8.66 -8.32 9.19
CA ILE A 37 8.47 -7.70 7.88
C ILE A 37 7.02 -7.22 7.71
N PHE A 38 6.05 -7.98 8.21
CA PHE A 38 4.65 -7.54 8.22
C PHE A 38 4.47 -6.24 9.01
N SER A 39 4.98 -6.20 10.24
CA SER A 39 4.88 -5.01 11.11
C SER A 39 5.54 -3.79 10.46
N ASP A 40 6.77 -3.95 9.98
CA ASP A 40 7.54 -2.86 9.34
C ASP A 40 6.83 -2.35 8.08
N MET A 41 6.26 -3.25 7.27
CA MET A 41 5.49 -2.87 6.09
C MET A 41 4.23 -2.07 6.46
N MET A 42 3.52 -2.48 7.50
CA MET A 42 2.32 -1.76 7.95
C MET A 42 2.66 -0.40 8.54
N ASP A 43 3.78 -0.26 9.25
CA ASP A 43 4.26 1.04 9.75
C ASP A 43 4.69 1.96 8.61
N PHE A 44 5.38 1.43 7.61
CA PHE A 44 5.68 2.17 6.38
C PHE A 44 4.41 2.67 5.68
N ARG A 45 3.43 1.77 5.47
CA ARG A 45 2.14 2.11 4.85
C ARG A 45 1.40 3.19 5.63
N ARG A 46 1.36 3.10 6.97
CA ARG A 46 0.75 4.13 7.81
C ARG A 46 1.44 5.48 7.61
N LEU A 47 2.76 5.53 7.68
CA LEU A 47 3.52 6.77 7.54
C LEU A 47 3.26 7.43 6.17
N VAL A 48 3.38 6.66 5.09
CA VAL A 48 3.30 7.19 3.73
C VAL A 48 1.88 7.52 3.33
N GLU A 49 0.93 6.60 3.54
CA GLU A 49 -0.42 6.78 3.01
C GLU A 49 -1.22 7.84 3.76
N MET A 50 -0.99 8.02 5.06
CA MET A 50 -1.60 9.12 5.80
C MET A 50 -1.14 10.48 5.27
N GLU A 51 0.16 10.63 4.99
CA GLU A 51 0.66 11.87 4.38
C GLU A 51 0.13 12.04 2.95
N CYS A 52 0.00 10.95 2.19
CA CYS A 52 -0.62 11.01 0.86
C CYS A 52 -2.08 11.48 0.93
N ALA A 53 -2.86 10.99 1.89
CA ALA A 53 -4.25 11.43 2.09
C ALA A 53 -4.35 12.90 2.46
N ARG A 54 -3.46 13.37 3.34
CA ARG A 54 -3.36 14.78 3.72
C ARG A 54 -3.05 15.66 2.51
N LEU A 55 -2.02 15.30 1.74
CA LEU A 55 -1.62 16.06 0.54
C LEU A 55 -2.66 15.99 -0.59
N ALA A 56 -3.37 14.87 -0.72
CA ALA A 56 -4.42 14.71 -1.72
C ALA A 56 -5.56 15.72 -1.55
N CYS A 57 -5.84 16.21 -0.33
CA CYS A 57 -6.83 17.27 -0.10
C CYS A 57 -6.55 18.55 -0.92
N ASP A 58 -5.29 18.82 -1.25
CA ASP A 58 -4.89 20.00 -2.02
C ASP A 58 -4.42 19.70 -3.44
N ASN A 59 -3.86 18.51 -3.67
CA ASN A 59 -3.17 18.18 -4.93
C ASN A 59 -3.97 17.26 -5.87
N ILE A 60 -5.08 16.67 -5.43
CA ILE A 60 -5.79 15.69 -6.26
C ILE A 60 -6.37 16.33 -7.52
N TYR A 61 -6.19 15.66 -8.66
CA TYR A 61 -6.80 16.00 -9.93
C TYR A 61 -8.14 15.28 -10.11
N ASP A 62 -9.08 15.90 -10.83
CA ASP A 62 -10.42 15.34 -11.09
C ASP A 62 -10.36 13.93 -11.72
N ASN A 63 -9.38 13.67 -12.59
CA ASN A 63 -9.20 12.34 -13.19
C ASN A 63 -8.79 11.29 -12.16
N THR A 64 -7.82 11.58 -11.28
CA THR A 64 -7.39 10.68 -10.21
C THR A 64 -8.52 10.44 -9.22
N TYR A 65 -9.29 11.48 -8.89
CA TYR A 65 -10.49 11.36 -8.06
C TYR A 65 -11.51 10.41 -8.69
N ALA A 66 -11.83 10.58 -9.98
CA ALA A 66 -12.75 9.71 -10.71
C ALA A 66 -12.25 8.26 -10.84
N GLU A 67 -10.95 8.05 -11.04
CA GLU A 67 -10.32 6.72 -11.03
C GLU A 67 -10.47 6.04 -9.65
N MET A 68 -10.28 6.80 -8.57
CA MET A 68 -10.48 6.30 -7.20
C MET A 68 -11.95 5.98 -6.91
N GLU A 69 -12.90 6.80 -7.36
CA GLU A 69 -14.34 6.48 -7.30
C GLU A 69 -14.64 5.17 -8.05
N GLY A 70 -14.10 5.00 -9.26
CA GLY A 70 -14.28 3.80 -10.05
C GLY A 70 -13.77 2.53 -9.37
N CYS A 71 -12.67 2.61 -8.61
CA CYS A 71 -12.18 1.47 -7.82
C CYS A 71 -13.20 1.06 -6.74
N ILE A 72 -13.81 2.03 -6.06
CA ILE A 72 -14.81 1.77 -5.01
C ILE A 72 -16.09 1.20 -5.63
N ASP A 73 -16.56 1.79 -6.73
CA ASP A 73 -17.76 1.33 -7.42
C ASP A 73 -17.59 -0.12 -7.93
N ALA A 74 -16.42 -0.45 -8.49
CA ALA A 74 -16.10 -1.81 -8.91
C ALA A 74 -16.08 -2.78 -7.72
N LEU A 75 -15.54 -2.37 -6.57
CA LEU A 75 -15.53 -3.18 -5.36
C LEU A 75 -16.95 -3.50 -4.87
N GLU A 76 -17.85 -2.52 -4.88
CA GLU A 76 -19.26 -2.70 -4.49
C GLU A 76 -20.04 -3.60 -5.44
N GLN A 77 -19.67 -3.60 -6.72
CA GLN A 77 -20.26 -4.44 -7.76
C GLN A 77 -19.69 -5.86 -7.79
N GLY A 78 -18.82 -6.22 -6.84
CA GLY A 78 -18.24 -7.55 -6.73
C GLY A 78 -16.98 -7.77 -7.58
N GLY A 79 -16.30 -6.69 -7.98
CA GLY A 79 -14.97 -6.76 -8.57
C GLY A 79 -13.93 -7.34 -7.61
N ASP A 80 -12.79 -7.78 -8.15
CA ASP A 80 -11.71 -8.40 -7.37
C ASP A 80 -11.17 -7.43 -6.30
N PRO A 81 -11.34 -7.71 -5.00
CA PRO A 81 -10.86 -6.85 -3.93
C PRO A 81 -9.34 -6.66 -3.94
N GLU A 82 -8.57 -7.66 -4.38
CA GLU A 82 -7.11 -7.55 -4.47
C GLU A 82 -6.72 -6.41 -5.41
N GLU A 83 -7.31 -6.39 -6.61
CA GLU A 83 -7.03 -5.38 -7.62
C GLU A 83 -7.60 -4.02 -7.23
N GLN A 84 -8.87 -3.94 -6.85
CA GLN A 84 -9.52 -2.64 -6.63
C GLN A 84 -8.92 -1.90 -5.42
N VAL A 85 -8.62 -2.60 -4.34
CA VAL A 85 -8.02 -1.98 -3.15
C VAL A 85 -6.58 -1.57 -3.42
N TYR A 86 -5.79 -2.40 -4.12
CA TYR A 86 -4.44 -2.01 -4.51
C TYR A 86 -4.44 -0.75 -5.39
N GLN A 87 -5.29 -0.70 -6.41
CA GLN A 87 -5.39 0.47 -7.29
C GLN A 87 -5.83 1.71 -6.52
N PHE A 88 -6.80 1.60 -5.61
CA PHE A 88 -7.23 2.72 -4.78
C PHE A 88 -6.05 3.31 -3.99
N HIS A 89 -5.31 2.49 -3.26
CA HIS A 89 -4.17 2.94 -2.45
C HIS A 89 -3.02 3.49 -3.32
N TYR A 90 -2.73 2.86 -4.46
CA TYR A 90 -1.72 3.38 -5.38
C TYR A 90 -2.11 4.75 -5.94
N ARG A 91 -3.38 4.93 -6.32
CA ARG A 91 -3.92 6.23 -6.78
C ARG A 91 -3.91 7.28 -5.68
N LEU A 92 -4.16 6.90 -4.42
CA LEU A 92 -4.00 7.79 -3.27
C LEU A 92 -2.57 8.35 -3.18
N THR A 93 -1.55 7.51 -3.41
CA THR A 93 -0.15 8.00 -3.44
C THR A 93 0.11 8.98 -4.58
N GLN A 94 -0.52 8.77 -5.74
CA GLN A 94 -0.39 9.66 -6.89
C GLN A 94 -1.11 10.99 -6.67
N ALA A 95 -2.29 10.94 -6.02
CA ALA A 95 -3.08 12.10 -5.63
C ALA A 95 -2.31 13.04 -4.68
N SER A 96 -1.30 12.54 -3.96
CA SER A 96 -0.44 13.37 -3.11
C SER A 96 0.36 14.43 -3.87
N GLY A 97 0.56 14.26 -5.18
CA GLY A 97 1.44 15.11 -6.00
C GLY A 97 2.94 14.81 -5.82
N ASN A 98 3.31 13.87 -4.94
CA ASN A 98 4.70 13.47 -4.71
C ASN A 98 4.99 12.11 -5.38
N GLY A 99 5.65 12.16 -6.54
CA GLY A 99 5.97 10.95 -7.32
C GLY A 99 6.86 9.93 -6.59
N ILE A 100 7.63 10.34 -5.58
CA ILE A 100 8.48 9.43 -4.81
C ILE A 100 7.63 8.47 -3.97
N TYR A 101 6.51 8.93 -3.41
CA TYR A 101 5.61 8.06 -2.66
C TYR A 101 5.01 6.97 -3.55
N SER A 102 4.58 7.32 -4.78
CA SER A 102 4.09 6.34 -5.75
C SER A 102 5.19 5.37 -6.19
N MET A 103 6.42 5.84 -6.37
CA MET A 103 7.55 4.97 -6.71
C MET A 103 7.80 3.92 -5.62
N PHE A 104 7.84 4.31 -4.35
CA PHE A 104 8.03 3.36 -3.25
C PHE A 104 6.84 2.41 -3.09
N PHE A 105 5.61 2.92 -3.16
CA PHE A 105 4.41 2.09 -3.06
C PHE A 105 4.41 1.00 -4.13
N ARG A 106 4.75 1.36 -5.37
CA ARG A 106 4.87 0.43 -6.49
C ARG A 106 6.02 -0.57 -6.31
N ALA A 107 7.13 -0.18 -5.70
CA ALA A 107 8.24 -1.09 -5.42
C ALA A 107 7.81 -2.25 -4.49
N PHE A 108 6.84 -2.01 -3.61
CA PHE A 108 6.28 -3.01 -2.69
C PHE A 108 5.01 -3.69 -3.21
N GLU A 109 4.65 -3.50 -4.49
CA GLU A 109 3.42 -4.04 -5.08
C GLU A 109 3.17 -5.52 -4.78
N PRO A 110 4.14 -6.45 -4.99
CA PRO A 110 3.89 -7.87 -4.72
C PRO A 110 3.53 -8.16 -3.27
N VAL A 111 4.19 -7.45 -2.34
CA VAL A 111 3.97 -7.62 -0.89
C VAL A 111 2.61 -7.06 -0.50
N ILE A 112 2.29 -5.84 -0.95
CA ILE A 112 1.01 -5.18 -0.65
C ILE A 112 -0.16 -6.00 -1.20
N ARG A 113 -0.07 -6.48 -2.45
CA ARG A 113 -1.10 -7.34 -3.05
C ARG A 113 -1.29 -8.63 -2.27
N ALA A 114 -0.19 -9.27 -1.83
CA ALA A 114 -0.28 -10.46 -0.98
C ALA A 114 -1.04 -10.16 0.33
N LEU A 115 -0.74 -9.05 1.01
CA LEU A 115 -1.44 -8.66 2.24
C LEU A 115 -2.94 -8.41 2.01
N ILE A 116 -3.29 -7.68 0.94
CA ILE A 116 -4.69 -7.41 0.56
C ILE A 116 -5.43 -8.72 0.29
N LYS A 117 -4.84 -9.61 -0.53
CA LYS A 117 -5.43 -10.91 -0.85
C LYS A 117 -5.72 -11.73 0.39
N GLN A 118 -4.78 -11.76 1.35
CA GLN A 118 -4.96 -12.49 2.60
C GLN A 118 -6.07 -11.88 3.46
N HIS A 119 -6.13 -10.54 3.58
CA HIS A 119 -7.17 -9.86 4.33
C HIS A 119 -8.58 -10.25 3.85
N TYR A 120 -8.82 -10.22 2.53
CA TYR A 120 -10.12 -10.58 1.95
C TYR A 120 -10.41 -12.09 1.85
N SER A 121 -9.40 -12.94 2.02
CA SER A 121 -9.60 -14.41 2.04
C SER A 121 -10.21 -14.90 3.37
N VAL A 122 -10.05 -14.15 4.46
CA VAL A 122 -10.44 -14.57 5.82
C VAL A 122 -11.91 -14.23 6.13
N LYS A 123 -12.45 -13.12 5.60
CA LYS A 123 -13.83 -12.67 5.85
C LYS A 123 -14.55 -12.27 4.56
N ALA A 124 -15.59 -13.03 4.20
CA ALA A 124 -16.53 -12.68 3.12
C ALA A 124 -17.41 -11.44 3.45
N GLY A 125 -17.26 -10.81 4.62
CA GLY A 125 -18.04 -9.66 5.08
C GLY A 125 -17.32 -8.30 5.05
N ASP A 126 -16.03 -8.24 4.70
CA ASP A 126 -15.23 -7.00 4.87
C ASP A 126 -15.13 -6.13 3.59
N VAL A 127 -15.60 -6.64 2.45
CA VAL A 127 -15.54 -5.90 1.17
C VAL A 127 -16.44 -4.66 1.19
N GLN A 128 -17.66 -4.81 1.72
CA GLN A 128 -18.63 -3.72 1.80
C GLN A 128 -18.20 -2.66 2.82
N GLU A 129 -17.63 -3.08 3.96
CA GLU A 129 -17.10 -2.15 4.95
C GLU A 129 -15.86 -1.40 4.41
N SER A 130 -14.97 -2.11 3.73
CA SER A 130 -13.85 -1.49 3.02
C SER A 130 -14.33 -0.44 2.01
N ALA A 131 -15.29 -0.77 1.14
CA ALA A 131 -15.85 0.18 0.20
C ALA A 131 -16.43 1.42 0.89
N ARG A 132 -17.17 1.23 2.00
CA ARG A 132 -17.73 2.31 2.81
C ARG A 132 -16.64 3.24 3.36
N LEU A 133 -15.56 2.70 3.89
CA LEU A 133 -14.46 3.51 4.43
C LEU A 133 -13.69 4.26 3.35
N HIS A 134 -13.39 3.60 2.23
CA HIS A 134 -12.74 4.23 1.09
C HIS A 134 -13.58 5.39 0.53
N ARG A 135 -14.92 5.24 0.47
CA ARG A 135 -15.81 6.34 0.07
C ARG A 135 -15.84 7.49 1.07
N ARG A 136 -15.80 7.21 2.37
CA ARG A 136 -15.66 8.25 3.40
C ARG A 136 -14.34 9.01 3.26
N LEU A 137 -13.24 8.29 3.00
CA LEU A 137 -11.92 8.91 2.79
C LEU A 137 -11.95 9.83 1.57
N LEU A 138 -12.47 9.35 0.44
CA LEU A 138 -12.53 10.12 -0.79
C LEU A 138 -13.43 11.37 -0.65
N ALA A 139 -14.53 11.25 0.10
CA ALA A 139 -15.37 12.41 0.45
C ALA A 139 -14.63 13.42 1.34
N ALA A 140 -13.83 12.98 2.32
CA ALA A 140 -13.02 13.85 3.15
C ALA A 140 -11.94 14.58 2.33
N ILE A 141 -11.29 13.88 1.40
CA ILE A 141 -10.33 14.46 0.45
C ILE A 141 -11.01 15.56 -0.39
N LYS A 142 -12.19 15.29 -0.96
CA LYS A 142 -12.95 16.28 -1.75
C LYS A 142 -13.39 17.49 -0.92
N ALA A 143 -13.74 17.28 0.34
CA ALA A 143 -14.10 18.33 1.27
C ALA A 143 -12.88 19.11 1.81
N LYS A 144 -11.66 18.70 1.44
CA LYS A 144 -10.39 19.23 1.95
C LYS A 144 -10.24 19.11 3.47
N ASP A 145 -10.85 18.10 4.07
CA ASP A 145 -10.73 17.83 5.49
C ASP A 145 -9.52 16.92 5.75
N GLU A 146 -8.34 17.54 5.86
CA GLU A 146 -7.07 16.85 6.10
C GLU A 146 -7.10 15.95 7.34
N GLN A 147 -7.72 16.43 8.43
CA GLN A 147 -7.77 15.69 9.70
C GLN A 147 -8.62 14.43 9.55
N GLN A 148 -9.80 14.57 8.93
CA GLN A 148 -10.68 13.44 8.69
C GLN A 148 -10.08 12.45 7.68
N ALA A 149 -9.41 12.93 6.64
CA ALA A 149 -8.72 12.08 5.66
C ALA A 149 -7.63 11.24 6.33
N VAL A 150 -6.73 11.85 7.11
CA VAL A 150 -5.69 11.14 7.87
C VAL A 150 -6.28 10.12 8.83
N SER A 151 -7.34 10.49 9.56
CA SER A 151 -8.01 9.60 10.52
C SER A 151 -8.61 8.37 9.82
N LEU A 152 -9.25 8.56 8.65
CA LEU A 152 -9.86 7.47 7.89
C LEU A 152 -8.82 6.55 7.27
N THR A 153 -7.72 7.10 6.74
CA THR A 153 -6.60 6.27 6.25
C THR A 153 -6.03 5.40 7.36
N ARG A 154 -5.88 5.94 8.58
CA ARG A 154 -5.46 5.14 9.74
C ARG A 154 -6.45 4.03 10.07
N GLU A 155 -7.76 4.33 10.03
CA GLU A 155 -8.83 3.34 10.28
C GLU A 155 -8.77 2.19 9.27
N ILE A 156 -8.71 2.50 7.97
CA ILE A 156 -8.58 1.52 6.87
C ILE A 156 -7.38 0.60 7.09
N LEU A 157 -6.20 1.18 7.36
CA LEU A 157 -4.98 0.39 7.57
C LEU A 157 -5.03 -0.46 8.85
N SER A 158 -5.68 0.03 9.90
CA SER A 158 -5.80 -0.69 11.18
C SER A 158 -6.74 -1.90 11.07
N GLN A 159 -7.81 -1.81 10.26
CA GLN A 159 -8.66 -2.96 9.97
C GLN A 159 -7.89 -4.06 9.22
N GLY A 160 -7.03 -3.66 8.26
CA GLY A 160 -6.12 -4.59 7.58
C GLY A 160 -5.20 -5.32 8.56
N VAL A 161 -4.65 -4.61 9.55
CA VAL A 161 -3.75 -5.20 10.55
C VAL A 161 -4.47 -6.19 11.47
N ALA A 162 -5.61 -5.80 12.05
CA ALA A 162 -6.31 -6.65 13.02
C ALA A 162 -6.69 -8.03 12.45
N VAL A 163 -7.01 -8.11 11.15
CA VAL A 163 -7.32 -9.40 10.48
C VAL A 163 -6.07 -10.24 10.25
N LEU A 164 -4.92 -9.60 10.02
CA LEU A 164 -3.68 -10.27 9.66
C LEU A 164 -2.79 -10.59 10.88
N GLU A 165 -3.02 -9.95 12.02
CA GLU A 165 -2.36 -10.25 13.30
C GLU A 165 -2.61 -11.69 13.78
N GLU A 166 -3.75 -12.31 13.49
CA GLU A 166 -3.96 -13.72 13.82
C GLU A 166 -3.01 -14.66 13.06
N ARG A 167 -2.55 -14.25 11.87
CA ARG A 167 -1.69 -15.04 10.99
C ARG A 167 -0.21 -14.76 11.19
N TYR A 168 0.14 -13.49 11.39
CA TYR A 168 1.52 -13.05 11.51
C TYR A 168 1.91 -12.71 12.96
N GLY A 169 0.96 -12.43 13.85
CA GLY A 169 1.15 -11.89 15.21
C GLY A 169 1.57 -12.89 16.30
N SER A 170 1.86 -14.15 15.99
CA SER A 170 2.34 -15.12 16.97
C SER A 170 3.72 -15.66 16.62
N ASN A 171 4.74 -15.03 17.19
CA ASN A 171 5.83 -15.76 17.84
C ASN A 171 6.36 -14.90 19.00
N ASP A 172 5.80 -15.12 20.20
CA ASP A 172 6.41 -14.72 21.47
C ASP A 172 7.77 -15.40 21.58
N GLY A 173 8.80 -14.74 21.07
CA GLY A 173 10.17 -15.23 21.15
C GLY A 173 11.00 -14.79 19.95
N ILE A 174 11.74 -13.70 20.14
CA ILE A 174 13.19 -13.59 19.94
C ILE A 174 13.56 -12.14 19.56
N CYS A 175 14.23 -11.49 20.52
CA CYS A 175 15.24 -10.45 20.40
C CYS A 175 14.88 -9.14 19.69
N LYS A 176 14.46 -8.14 20.49
CA LYS A 176 14.76 -6.74 20.18
C LYS A 176 16.28 -6.57 20.13
N ARG A 177 16.82 -6.10 19.01
CA ARG A 177 18.17 -5.50 18.95
C ARG A 177 18.07 -4.00 19.17
#